data_AF-A0A1G9WT36-F1
#
_entry.id   AF-A0A1G9WT36-F1
#
_cell.length_a   1.000
_cell.length_b   1.000
_cell.length_c   1.000
_cell.angle_alpha   90.00
_cell.angle_beta   90.00
_cell.angle_gamma   90.00
#
_symmetry.space_group_name_H-M   'P 1'
#
loop_
_entity.id
_entity.type
_entity.pdbx_description
1 polymer ?
#
loop_
_entity_poly.entity_id
_entity_poly.type
_entity_poly.pdbx_seq_one_letter_code
_entity_poly.pdbx_strand_id
1 'polypeptide(L)' 'MKKFLSKNIHLLLIVFVVINLFIGFSNFTYSKQDFIAISFGIVGLLGVTYLAFHIEVRKRRKLKEKDEIVYKGRE' A
#
# COMPACT_ATOMS: atom_id res chain seq x y z
N MET A 1 -15.06 -4.94 -15.79
CA MET A 1 -14.19 -3.78 -15.50
C MET A 1 -13.87 -3.57 -14.01
N LYS A 2 -14.83 -3.55 -13.08
CA LYS A 2 -14.61 -3.27 -11.64
C LYS A 2 -13.56 -4.16 -10.92
N LYS A 3 -13.45 -5.45 -11.27
CA LYS A 3 -12.47 -6.38 -10.67
C LYS A 3 -11.01 -6.07 -11.05
N PHE A 4 -10.76 -5.51 -12.23
CA PHE A 4 -9.41 -5.15 -12.68
C PHE A 4 -8.90 -3.87 -12.01
N LEU A 5 -9.78 -2.87 -11.83
CA LEU A 5 -9.44 -1.67 -11.05
C LEU A 5 -9.08 -2.03 -9.61
N SER A 6 -9.91 -2.84 -8.93
CA SER A 6 -9.65 -3.20 -7.53
C SER A 6 -8.37 -4.02 -7.33
N LYS A 7 -7.91 -4.77 -8.34
CA LYS A 7 -6.65 -5.54 -8.29
C LYS A 7 -5.41 -4.66 -8.45
N ASN A 8 -5.49 -3.58 -9.22
CA ASN A 8 -4.36 -2.68 -9.51
C ASN A 8 -4.32 -1.43 -8.63
N ILE A 9 -5.44 -1.07 -7.98
CA ILE A 9 -5.51 0.16 -7.17
C ILE A 9 -4.53 0.13 -5.99
N HIS A 10 -4.21 -1.05 -5.45
CA HIS A 10 -3.16 -1.18 -4.43
C HIS A 10 -1.78 -0.79 -4.94
N LEU A 11 -1.45 -1.26 -6.15
CA LEU A 11 -0.18 -0.98 -6.78
C LEU A 11 -0.11 0.51 -7.19
N LEU A 12 -1.22 1.06 -7.66
CA LEU A 12 -1.36 2.47 -8.02
C LEU A 12 -1.22 3.40 -6.80
N LEU A 13 -1.76 3.00 -5.65
CA LEU A 13 -1.65 3.75 -4.39
C LEU A 13 -0.22 3.74 -3.83
N ILE A 14 0.49 2.61 -3.97
CA ILE A 14 1.92 2.53 -3.65
C ILE A 14 2.72 3.47 -4.57
N VAL A 15 2.52 3.38 -5.89
CA VAL A 15 3.24 4.21 -6.87
C VAL A 15 2.98 5.70 -6.64
N PHE A 16 1.73 6.08 -6.38
CA PHE A 16 1.38 7.47 -6.08
C PHE A 16 2.11 8.01 -4.84
N VAL A 17 2.21 7.19 -3.79
CA VAL A 17 2.87 7.59 -2.55
C VAL A 17 4.39 7.68 -2.73
N VAL A 18 4.99 6.77 -3.49
CA VAL A 18 6.42 6.82 -3.83
C VAL A 18 6.75 8.07 -4.65
N ILE A 19 5.93 8.42 -5.64
CA ILE A 19 6.12 9.61 -6.47
C ILE A 19 6.02 10.89 -5.62
N ASN A 20 5.00 10.99 -4.76
CA ASN A 20 4.83 12.15 -3.87
C ASN A 20 6.02 12.30 -2.91
N LEU A 21 6.53 11.19 -2.38
CA LEU A 21 7.71 11.22 -1.52
C LEU A 21 8.96 11.70 -2.28
N PHE A 22 9.15 11.23 -3.51
CA PHE A 22 10.30 11.59 -4.34
C PHE A 22 10.29 13.07 -4.73
N ILE A 23 9.11 13.63 -5.02
CA ILE A 23 8.93 15.06 -5.29
C ILE A 23 9.20 15.89 -4.03
N GLY A 24 8.73 15.44 -2.86
CA GLY A 24 9.01 16.09 -1.59
C GLY A 24 10.51 16.09 -1.24
N PHE A 25 11.21 14.99 -1.56
CA PHE A 25 12.66 14.88 -1.35
C PHE A 25 13.48 15.69 -2.35
N SER A 26 12.98 15.90 -3.58
CA SER A 26 13.70 16.68 -4.60
C SER A 26 13.65 18.19 -4.35
N ASN A 27 12.65 18.68 -3.59
CA ASN A 27 12.52 20.10 -3.24
C ASN A 27 13.21 20.46 -1.91
N PHE A 28 14.14 19.62 -1.43
CA PHE A 28 14.73 19.74 -0.11
C PHE A 28 15.60 21.00 0.04
N THR A 29 15.02 22.03 0.64
CA THR A 29 15.70 23.22 1.15
C THR A 29 16.05 22.93 2.61
N TYR A 30 17.31 23.10 3.04
CA TYR A 30 17.82 22.84 4.40
C TYR A 30 17.19 23.73 5.52
N SER A 31 15.87 23.78 5.58
CA SER A 31 15.04 24.56 6.48
C SER A 31 14.42 23.65 7.53
N LYS A 32 14.06 24.21 8.69
CA LYS A 32 13.35 23.45 9.74
C LYS A 32 12.02 22.88 9.26
N GLN A 33 11.40 23.54 8.28
CA GLN A 33 10.14 23.12 7.67
C GLN A 33 10.30 21.82 6.88
N ASP A 34 11.45 21.65 6.23
CA ASP A 34 11.77 20.47 5.43
C ASP A 34 12.06 19.24 6.29
N PHE A 35 12.63 19.44 7.48
CA PHE A 35 12.75 18.38 8.49
C PHE A 35 11.39 17.83 8.92
N ILE A 36 10.39 18.72 9.09
CA ILE A 36 9.02 18.33 9.42
C ILE A 36 8.37 17.62 8.22
N ALA A 37 8.60 18.12 7.00
CA ALA A 37 8.10 17.49 5.78
C ALA A 37 8.67 16.08 5.57
N ILE A 38 9.97 15.87 5.83
CA ILE A 38 10.59 14.53 5.77
C ILE A 38 10.00 13.59 6.81
N SER A 39 9.85 14.05 8.05
CA SER A 39 9.32 13.19 9.12
C SER A 39 7.88 12.76 8.84
N PHE A 40 7.03 13.68 8.38
CA PHE A 40 5.69 13.35 7.89
C PHE A 40 5.71 12.45 6.64
N GLY A 41 6.67 12.68 5.73
CA GLY A 41 6.87 11.84 4.55
C GLY A 41 7.21 10.40 4.91
N ILE A 42 8.13 10.19 5.86
CA ILE A 42 8.52 8.85 6.36
C ILE A 42 7.32 8.17 7.02
N VAL A 43 6.60 8.86 7.91
CA VAL A 43 5.41 8.30 8.56
C VAL A 43 4.33 7.95 7.53
N GLY A 44 4.11 8.81 6.53
CA GLY A 44 3.19 8.55 5.43
C GLY A 44 3.59 7.33 4.61
N LEU A 45 4.89 7.19 4.30
CA LEU A 45 5.41 6.04 3.57
C LEU A 45 5.25 4.73 4.35
N LEU A 46 5.59 4.74 5.64
CA LEU A 46 5.40 3.59 6.52
C LEU A 46 3.92 3.21 6.63
N GLY A 47 3.03 4.20 6.81
CA GLY A 47 1.58 3.99 6.89
C GLY A 47 1.01 3.37 5.62
N VAL A 48 1.40 3.87 4.44
CA VAL A 48 0.96 3.33 3.15
C VAL A 48 1.53 1.94 2.90
N THR A 49 2.81 1.73 3.21
CA THR A 49 3.47 0.43 3.06
C THR A 49 2.80 -0.61 3.95
N TYR A 50 2.52 -0.26 5.21
CA TYR A 50 1.78 -1.11 6.13
C TYR A 50 0.38 -1.43 5.61
N LEU A 51 -0.35 -0.42 5.12
CA LEU A 51 -1.70 -0.61 4.61
C LEU A 51 -1.71 -1.52 3.37
N ALA A 52 -0.78 -1.30 2.45
CA ALA A 52 -0.60 -2.15 1.27
C ALA A 52 -0.28 -3.60 1.66
N PHE A 53 0.66 -3.80 2.58
CA PHE A 53 1.04 -5.12 3.07
C PHE A 53 -0.12 -5.82 3.78
N HIS A 54 -0.83 -5.10 4.64
CA HIS A 54 -1.98 -5.62 5.38
C HIS A 54 -3.09 -6.09 4.42
N ILE A 55 -3.34 -5.35 3.34
CA ILE A 55 -4.36 -5.72 2.36
C ILE A 55 -3.92 -6.93 1.52
N GLU A 56 -2.65 -6.99 1.13
CA GLU A 56 -2.07 -8.15 0.43
C GLU A 56 -2.16 -9.43 1.30
N VAL A 57 -1.81 -9.34 2.59
CA VAL A 57 -1.93 -10.45 3.55
C VAL A 57 -3.39 -10.87 3.74
N ARG A 58 -4.30 -9.91 3.91
CA ARG A 58 -5.74 -10.19 4.06
C ARG A 58 -6.31 -10.88 2.82
N LYS A 59 -5.87 -10.48 1.63
CA LYS A 59 -6.27 -11.10 0.36
C LYS A 59 -5.78 -12.55 0.24
N ARG A 60 -4.54 -12.84 0.66
CA ARG A 60 -3.99 -14.21 0.67
C ARG A 60 -4.69 -15.12 1.67
N ARG A 61 -5.04 -14.62 2.85
CA ARG A 61 -5.82 -15.39 3.84
C ARG A 61 -7.21 -15.75 3.31
N LYS A 62 -7.91 -14.81 2.67
CA LYS A 62 -9.23 -15.07 2.05
C LYS A 62 -9.19 -16.07 0.89
N LEU A 63 -8.07 -16.19 0.20
CA LEU A 63 -7.89 -17.20 -0.85
C LEU A 63 -7.73 -18.60 -0.23
N LYS A 64 -6.86 -18.74 0.78
CA LYS A 64 -6.68 -20.01 1.52
C LYS A 64 -7.99 -20.52 2.13
N GLU A 65 -8.76 -19.64 2.76
CA GLU A 65 -10.04 -19.99 3.38
C GLU A 65 -11.07 -20.45 2.33
N LYS A 66 -11.07 -19.85 1.14
CA LYS A 66 -11.93 -20.29 0.02
C LYS A 66 -11.53 -21.66 -0.52
N ASP A 67 -10.24 -21.93 -0.67
CA ASP A 67 -9.75 -23.22 -1.15
C ASP A 67 -10.10 -24.36 -0.17
N GLU A 68 -10.04 -24.07 1.14
CA GLU A 68 -10.38 -25.04 2.19
C GLU A 68 -11.89 -25.37 2.22
N ILE A 69 -12.77 -24.37 2.04
CA ILE A 69 -14.22 -24.57 1.94
C ILE A 69 -14.59 -25.37 0.68
N VAL A 70 -13.92 -25.13 -0.44
CA VAL A 70 -14.14 -25.88 -1.71
C VAL A 70 -13.69 -27.33 -1.58
N TYR A 71 -12.63 -27.60 -0.83
CA TYR A 71 -12.19 -28.97 -0.58
C TYR A 71 -13.17 -29.72 0.33
N LYS A 72 -13.66 -29.07 1.38
CA LYS A 72 -14.57 -29.67 2.36
C LYS A 72 -16.00 -29.88 1.86
N GLY A 73 -16.43 -29.17 0.81
CA GLY A 73 -17.74 -29.34 0.18
C GLY A 73 -17.79 -30.39 -0.94
N ARG A 74 -16.68 -31.11 -1.18
CA ARG A 74 -16.57 -32.20 -2.16
C ARG A 74 -16.58 -33.60 -1.53
N GLU A 75 -16.62 -33.67 -0.20
CA GLU A 75 -16.83 -34.88 0.61
C GLU A 75 -18.31 -34.95 1.02
#